data_AF-A0A932S6Q4-F1
#
_entry.id   AF-A0A932S6Q4-F1
#
_cell.length_a   1.000
_cell.length_b   1.000
_cell.length_c   1.000
_cell.angle_alpha   90.00
_cell.angle_beta   90.00
_cell.angle_gamma   90.00
#
_symmetry.space_group_name_H-M   'P 1'
#
loop_
_entity.id
_entity.type
_entity.pdbx_description
1 polymer ?
#
loop_
_entity_poly.entity_id
_entity_poly.type
_entity_poly.pdbx_seq_one_letter_code
_entity_poly.pdbx_strand_id
1 'polypeptide(L)' 'MDTVDGNFLRRLLEGDSEFRRIYEAHKSCEKKAAKLGKKPHLTLEEEKEEKRLKKMKLEHKDKMEGYRLKAYKLLDGK' A
#
# COMPACT_ATOMS: atom_id res chain seq x y z
N MET A 1 -13.13 1.63 -5.02
CA MET A 1 -11.71 1.81 -5.36
C MET A 1 -11.01 2.41 -4.15
N ASP A 2 -9.97 1.76 -3.64
CA ASP A 2 -9.21 2.24 -2.47
C ASP A 2 -8.10 3.19 -2.95
N THR A 3 -8.52 4.30 -3.54
CA THR A 3 -7.60 5.39 -3.85
C THR A 3 -7.53 6.24 -2.61
N VAL A 4 -6.46 6.09 -1.83
CA VAL A 4 -6.09 7.05 -0.80
C VAL A 4 -6.31 8.45 -1.38
N ASP A 5 -7.17 9.23 -0.74
CA ASP A 5 -7.55 10.55 -1.21
C ASP A 5 -6.28 11.33 -1.58
N GLY A 6 -6.13 11.64 -2.87
CA GLY A 6 -4.86 12.14 -3.40
C GLY A 6 -4.40 13.44 -2.74
N ASN A 7 -5.32 14.19 -2.13
CA ASN A 7 -5.02 15.40 -1.38
C ASN A 7 -4.41 15.07 -0.01
N PHE A 8 -5.03 14.13 0.72
CA PHE A 8 -4.52 13.67 2.02
C PHE A 8 -3.14 13.02 1.90
N LEU A 9 -2.97 12.20 0.85
CA LEU A 9 -1.69 11.58 0.53
C LEU A 9 -0.60 12.63 0.29
N ARG A 10 -0.91 13.70 -0.46
CA ARG A 10 0.06 14.75 -0.78
C ARG A 10 0.50 15.50 0.47
N ARG A 11 -0.42 15.84 1.38
CA ARG A 11 -0.07 16.50 2.66
C ARG A 11 0.82 15.62 3.54
N LEU A 12 0.54 14.32 3.59
CA LEU A 12 1.39 13.37 4.32
C LEU A 12 2.76 13.22 3.67
N LEU A 13 2.84 13.17 2.35
CA LEU A 13 4.12 13.10 1.62
C LEU A 13 4.95 14.38 1.76
N GLU A 14 4.31 15.54 1.86
CA GLU A 14 4.98 16.83 2.06
C GLU A 14 5.46 17.01 3.50
N GLY A 15 4.69 16.53 4.50
CA GLY A 15 5.02 16.70 5.92
C GLY A 15 5.82 15.56 6.55
N ASP A 16 5.76 14.35 5.99
CA ASP A 16 6.16 13.12 6.69
C ASP A 16 6.99 12.19 5.78
N SER A 17 8.32 12.22 5.99
CA SER A 17 9.29 11.45 5.20
C SER A 17 9.15 9.93 5.40
N GLU A 18 8.65 9.50 6.56
CA GLU A 18 8.35 8.10 6.88
C GLU A 18 7.18 7.60 6.04
N PHE A 19 6.11 8.39 5.95
CA PHE A 19 4.97 8.06 5.10
C PHE A 19 5.37 7.93 3.62
N ARG A 20 6.27 8.80 3.13
CA ARG A 20 6.79 8.72 1.77
C ARG A 20 7.48 7.39 1.47
N ARG A 21 8.35 6.92 2.36
CA ARG A 21 9.01 5.61 2.20
C ARG A 21 8.02 4.47 2.14
N ILE A 22 6.98 4.53 2.97
CA ILE A 22 5.95 3.48 3.04
C ILE A 22 5.06 3.51 1.81
N TYR A 23 4.69 4.70 1.33
CA TYR A 23 3.92 4.86 0.11
C TYR A 23 4.68 4.35 -1.12
N GLU A 24 5.98 4.65 -1.22
CA GLU A 24 6.82 4.10 -2.30
C GLU A 24 6.96 2.58 -2.22
N ALA A 25 7.15 2.03 -1.02
CA ALA A 25 7.19 0.59 -0.79
C ALA A 25 5.84 -0.08 -1.16
N HIS A 26 4.73 0.52 -0.75
CA HIS A 26 3.37 0.08 -1.09
C HIS A 26 3.17 0.06 -2.60
N LYS A 27 3.47 1.17 -3.29
CA LYS A 27 3.30 1.30 -4.74
C LYS A 27 4.18 0.31 -5.52
N SER A 28 5.39 0.06 -5.04
CA SER A 28 6.29 -0.94 -5.62
C SER A 28 5.74 -2.37 -5.42
N CYS A 29 5.23 -2.66 -4.22
CA CYS A 29 4.61 -3.95 -3.92
C CYS A 29 3.31 -4.17 -4.72
N GLU A 30 2.44 -3.17 -4.83
CA GLU A 30 1.23 -3.23 -5.65
C GLU A 30 1.56 -3.44 -7.13
N LYS A 31 2.58 -2.77 -7.68
CA LYS A 31 3.01 -2.99 -9.07
C LYS A 31 3.47 -4.43 -9.31
N LYS A 32 4.23 -5.00 -8.38
CA LYS A 32 4.67 -6.41 -8.46
C LYS A 32 3.48 -7.36 -8.32
N ALA A 33 2.60 -7.11 -7.36
CA ALA A 33 1.38 -7.88 -7.13
C ALA A 33 0.46 -7.86 -8.36
N ALA A 34 0.24 -6.69 -8.95
CA ALA A 34 -0.60 -6.51 -10.13
C ALA A 34 0.01 -7.17 -11.36
N LYS A 35 1.33 -7.10 -11.56
CA LYS A 35 2.00 -7.79 -12.67
C LYS A 35 1.84 -9.31 -12.59
N LEU A 36 1.92 -9.86 -11.39
CA LEU A 36 1.78 -11.30 -11.17
C LEU A 36 0.31 -11.73 -11.25
N GLY A 37 -0.61 -11.04 -10.58
CA GLY A 37 -2.05 -11.35 -10.66
C GLY A 37 -2.70 -11.11 -12.02
N LYS A 38 -2.05 -10.39 -12.96
CA LYS A 38 -2.54 -10.20 -14.34
C LYS A 38 -2.14 -11.34 -15.27
N LYS A 39 -1.25 -12.25 -14.85
CA LYS A 39 -0.90 -13.43 -15.63
C LYS A 39 -1.96 -14.52 -15.40
N PRO A 40 -2.63 -15.01 -16.45
CA PRO A 40 -3.66 -16.05 -16.31
C PRO A 40 -3.07 -17.46 -16.09
N HIS A 41 -1.79 -17.67 -16.43
CA HIS A 41 -1.07 -18.93 -16.20
C HIS A 41 0.13 -18.63 -15.30
N LEU A 42 -0.02 -18.95 -14.02
CA LEU A 42 1.02 -18.84 -13.02
C LEU A 42 1.64 -20.24 -12.86
N THR A 43 2.96 -20.34 -12.93
CA THR A 43 3.66 -21.56 -12.54
C THR A 43 3.52 -21.80 -11.04
N LEU A 44 3.84 -23.01 -10.56
CA LEU A 44 3.71 -23.38 -9.13
C LEU A 44 4.44 -22.40 -8.17
N GLU A 45 5.55 -21.81 -8.64
CA GLU A 45 6.29 -20.75 -7.95
C GLU A 45 5.53 -19.43 -7.97
N GLU A 46 4.96 -19.06 -9.12
CA GLU A 46 4.15 -17.85 -9.24
C GLU A 46 2.80 -17.95 -8.50
N GLU A 47 2.20 -19.14 -8.34
CA GLU A 47 0.99 -19.35 -7.53
C GLU A 47 1.27 -19.12 -6.04
N LYS A 48 2.41 -19.63 -5.55
CA LYS A 48 2.92 -19.32 -4.20
C LYS A 48 3.17 -17.83 -4.05
N GLU A 49 3.75 -17.20 -5.07
CA GLU A 49 4.03 -15.78 -5.05
C GLU A 49 2.75 -14.95 -5.11
N GLU A 50 1.72 -15.35 -5.86
CA GLU A 50 0.41 -14.69 -5.91
C GLU A 50 -0.28 -14.75 -4.55
N LYS A 51 -0.29 -15.91 -3.89
CA LYS A 51 -0.79 -16.05 -2.50
C LYS A 51 -0.03 -15.15 -1.53
N ARG A 52 1.31 -15.11 -1.64
CA ARG A 52 2.16 -14.21 -0.86
C ARG A 52 1.82 -12.76 -1.13
N LEU A 53 1.62 -12.37 -2.39
CA LEU A 53 1.30 -11.02 -2.81
C LEU A 53 -0.10 -10.61 -2.37
N LYS A 54 -1.07 -11.53 -2.38
CA LYS A 54 -2.42 -11.28 -1.87
C LYS A 54 -2.38 -10.97 -0.38
N LYS A 55 -1.58 -11.73 0.37
CA LYS A 55 -1.29 -11.47 1.78
C LYS A 55 -0.54 -10.14 1.97
N MET A 56 0.52 -9.91 1.19
CA MET A 56 1.26 -8.64 1.22
C MET A 56 0.39 -7.46 0.86
N LYS A 57 -0.57 -7.60 -0.07
CA LYS A 57 -1.51 -6.55 -0.45
C LYS A 57 -2.44 -6.22 0.72
N LEU A 58 -2.89 -7.25 1.45
CA LEU A 58 -3.65 -7.08 2.69
C LEU A 58 -2.82 -6.37 3.77
N GLU A 59 -1.59 -6.83 4.04
CA GLU A 59 -0.69 -6.21 5.02
C GLU A 59 -0.31 -4.77 4.65
N HIS A 60 -0.12 -4.50 3.35
CA HIS A 60 0.19 -3.18 2.85
C HIS A 60 -1.01 -2.24 2.92
N LYS A 61 -2.23 -2.76 2.74
CA LYS A 61 -3.46 -2.03 2.97
C LYS A 61 -3.63 -1.71 4.45
N ASP A 62 -3.44 -2.70 5.32
CA ASP A 62 -3.51 -2.55 6.77
C ASP A 62 -2.49 -1.53 7.29
N LYS A 63 -1.24 -1.58 6.80
CA LYS A 63 -0.22 -0.56 7.08
C LYS A 63 -0.66 0.84 6.62
N MET A 64 -1.23 0.98 5.43
CA MET A 64 -1.74 2.28 4.97
C MET A 64 -2.90 2.79 5.84
N GLU A 65 -3.82 1.93 6.25
CA GLU A 65 -4.90 2.32 7.16
C GLU A 65 -4.38 2.71 8.54
N GLY A 66 -3.39 1.98 9.08
CA GLY A 66 -2.73 2.35 10.34
C GLY A 66 -2.07 3.73 10.28
N TYR A 67 -1.38 4.03 9.18
CA TYR A 67 -0.82 5.36 8.94
C TYR A 67 -1.89 6.42 8.74
N ARG A 68 -2.97 6.12 8.01
CA ARG A 68 -4.11 7.03 7.84
C ARG A 68 -4.73 7.38 9.18
N LEU A 69 -4.93 6.38 10.05
CA LEU A 69 -5.49 6.56 11.38
C LEU A 69 -4.56 7.39 12.28
N LYS A 70 -3.25 7.13 12.21
CA LYS A 70 -2.23 7.90 12.95
C LYS A 70 -2.19 9.34 12.49
N ALA A 71 -2.22 9.57 11.17
CA ALA A 71 -2.26 10.89 10.56
C ALA A 71 -3.54 11.66 10.93
N TYR A 72 -4.70 10.99 10.93
CA TYR A 72 -5.97 11.59 11.31
C TYR A 72 -5.95 12.04 12.77
N LYS A 73 -5.41 11.22 13.69
CA LYS A 73 -5.24 11.59 15.11
C LYS A 73 -4.30 12.78 15.31
N LEU A 74 -3.26 12.92 14.49
CA LEU A 74 -2.34 14.06 14.54
C LEU A 74 -2.98 15.37 14.05
N LEU A 75 -3.95 15.28 13.13
CA LEU A 75 -4.64 16.44 12.56
C LEU A 75 -5.85 16.89 13.40
N ASP A 76 -6.52 15.97 14.09
CA ASP A 76 -7.70 16.22 14.94
C ASP A 76 -7.33 16.79 16.32
N GLY A 77 -6.07 16.69 16.73
CA GLY A 77 -5.55 17.19 18.00
C GLY A 77 -5.09 18.66 18.01
N LYS A 78 -5.71 19.54 17.20
CA LYS A 78 -5.35 20.97 17.12
C LYS A 78 -6.51 21.89 17.45
#